data_AF-A0A0Q5ZCB9-F1
#
_entry.id   AF-A0A0Q5ZCB9-F1
#
_cell.length_a   1.000
_cell.length_b   1.000
_cell.length_c   1.000
_cell.angle_alpha   90.00
_cell.angle_beta   90.00
_cell.angle_gamma   90.00
#
_symmetry.space_group_name_H-M   'P 1'
#
loop_
_entity.id
_entity.type
_entity.pdbx_description
1 polymer ?
#
loop_
_entity_poly.entity_id
_entity_poly.type
_entity_poly.pdbx_seq_one_letter_code
_entity_poly.pdbx_strand_id
1 'polypeptide(L)'
;MALALLGTALFAGRAYFSTQPPELTAQARARVQQPDQALCVEGALMSFDVQWAAACATLAETGRSDGHAECELPPAEAGRINRLLQQAEQRCLADAVASARRR
;
A
#
# COMPACT_ATOMS: atom_id res chain seq x y z
N MET A 1 26.51 10.79 60.84
CA MET A 1 26.59 12.07 60.10
C MET A 1 26.51 11.75 58.62
N ALA A 2 25.53 12.37 57.96
CA ALA A 2 25.26 12.24 56.53
C ALA A 2 26.11 13.23 55.70
N LEU A 3 25.86 13.23 54.38
CA LEU A 3 26.38 14.08 53.30
C LEU A 3 27.72 13.60 52.69
N ALA A 4 27.88 13.45 51.37
CA ALA A 4 27.03 13.82 50.24
C ALA A 4 27.25 12.85 49.07
N LEU A 5 26.15 12.32 48.52
CA LEU A 5 26.06 11.80 47.16
C LEU A 5 25.74 12.98 46.26
N LEU A 6 26.60 13.33 45.30
CA LEU A 6 26.22 14.18 44.17
C LEU A 6 27.11 13.90 42.96
N GLY A 7 26.53 13.12 42.04
CA GLY A 7 26.52 13.40 40.61
C GLY A 7 27.84 13.31 39.87
N THR A 8 28.00 12.27 39.04
CA THR A 8 28.62 12.44 37.72
C THR A 8 28.09 11.42 36.71
N ALA A 9 27.69 11.97 35.57
CA ALA A 9 27.69 11.38 34.24
C ALA A 9 26.62 10.30 33.90
N LEU A 10 25.38 10.78 33.82
CA LEU A 10 24.43 10.45 32.76
C LEU A 10 25.01 10.73 31.36
N PHE A 11 26.00 9.97 30.85
CA PHE A 11 26.46 10.16 29.45
C PHE A 11 26.96 8.90 28.72
N ALA A 12 26.62 7.69 29.18
CA ALA A 12 26.94 6.46 28.44
C ALA A 12 25.85 6.00 27.44
N GLY A 13 24.78 6.79 27.24
CA GLY A 13 23.61 6.40 26.43
C GLY A 13 23.55 6.97 25.01
N ARG A 14 24.63 7.57 24.48
CA ARG A 14 24.56 8.36 23.23
C ARG A 14 25.39 7.84 22.05
N ALA A 15 25.94 6.62 22.14
CA ALA A 15 26.79 6.06 21.07
C ALA A 15 26.22 4.82 20.37
N TYR A 16 25.02 4.35 20.75
CA TYR A 16 24.44 3.11 20.21
C TYR A 16 23.39 3.30 19.10
N PHE A 17 23.31 4.48 18.48
CA PHE A 17 22.23 4.82 17.54
C PHE A 17 22.68 5.12 16.09
N SER A 18 23.94 4.86 15.72
CA SER A 18 24.45 5.31 14.40
C SER A 18 24.93 4.22 13.44
N THR A 19 24.82 2.94 13.74
CA THR A 19 25.20 1.88 12.79
C THR A 19 24.01 1.03 12.37
N GLN A 20 22.96 1.68 11.85
CA GLN A 20 22.05 0.97 10.95
C GLN A 20 22.82 0.74 9.65
N PRO A 21 22.91 -0.50 9.13
CA PRO A 21 23.63 -0.74 7.88
C PRO A 21 22.99 0.12 6.79
N PRO A 22 23.79 0.83 5.97
CA PRO A 22 23.30 1.84 5.03
C PRO A 22 22.24 1.29 4.06
N GLU A 23 22.23 -0.02 3.82
CA GLU A 23 21.23 -0.68 2.99
C GLU A 23 19.81 -0.64 3.58
N LEU A 24 19.65 -0.81 4.89
CA LEU A 24 18.33 -0.78 5.54
C LEU A 24 17.75 0.64 5.52
N THR A 25 18.59 1.66 5.71
CA THR A 25 18.15 3.07 5.62
C THR A 25 17.89 3.49 4.19
N ALA A 26 18.65 3.00 3.20
CA ALA A 26 18.39 3.25 1.79
C ALA A 26 17.09 2.60 1.32
N GLN A 27 16.82 1.34 1.70
CA GLN A 27 15.56 0.64 1.40
C GLN A 27 14.36 1.27 2.11
N ALA A 28 14.49 1.67 3.38
CA ALA A 28 13.44 2.36 4.10
C ALA A 28 13.13 3.73 3.47
N ARG A 29 14.15 4.50 3.06
CA ARG A 29 13.95 5.75 2.32
C ARG A 29 13.34 5.53 0.94
N ALA A 30 13.75 4.50 0.21
CA ALA A 30 13.16 4.16 -1.09
C ALA A 30 11.66 3.82 -0.95
N ARG A 31 11.26 3.08 0.10
CA ARG A 31 9.84 2.82 0.40
C ARG A 31 9.07 4.07 0.79
N VAL A 32 9.67 4.95 1.61
CA VAL A 32 9.08 6.25 1.98
C VAL A 32 9.01 7.22 0.80
N GLN A 33 9.83 7.03 -0.23
CA GLN A 33 9.87 7.86 -1.45
C GLN A 33 8.93 7.40 -2.57
N GLN A 34 8.15 6.32 -2.39
CA GLN A 34 7.14 5.88 -3.36
C GLN A 34 5.67 6.09 -2.90
N PRO A 35 5.31 7.19 -2.20
CA PRO A 35 3.92 7.42 -1.80
C PRO A 35 3.00 7.57 -3.02
N ASP A 36 3.49 8.18 -4.09
CA ASP A 36 2.72 8.40 -5.32
C ASP A 36 2.29 7.07 -5.97
N GLN A 37 3.14 6.04 -5.90
CA GLN A 37 2.82 4.71 -6.42
C GLN A 37 1.78 4.00 -5.55
N ALA A 38 1.94 4.07 -4.22
CA ALA A 38 0.99 3.47 -3.28
C ALA A 38 -0.41 4.09 -3.43
N LEU A 39 -0.49 5.42 -3.54
CA LEU A 39 -1.75 6.14 -3.77
C LEU A 39 -2.39 5.78 -5.11
N CYS A 40 -1.59 5.57 -6.16
CA CYS A 40 -2.10 5.14 -7.47
C CYS A 40 -2.72 3.74 -7.41
N VAL A 41 -2.03 2.78 -6.78
CA VAL A 41 -2.54 1.42 -6.61
C VAL A 41 -3.79 1.40 -5.73
N GLU A 42 -3.80 2.17 -4.64
CA GLU A 42 -4.98 2.31 -3.78
C GLU A 42 -6.18 2.85 -4.55
N GLY A 43 -6.00 3.90 -5.36
CA GLY A 43 -7.08 4.42 -6.22
C GLY A 43 -7.58 3.42 -7.26
N ALA A 44 -6.71 2.57 -7.80
CA ALA A 44 -7.08 1.49 -8.71
C ALA A 44 -7.93 0.42 -8.01
N LEU A 45 -7.56 0.03 -6.78
CA LEU A 45 -8.33 -0.91 -5.96
C LEU A 45 -9.71 -0.36 -5.58
N MET A 46 -9.80 0.90 -5.16
CA MET A 46 -11.10 1.53 -4.89
C MET A 46 -12.01 1.54 -6.12
N SER A 47 -11.45 1.82 -7.30
CA SER A 47 -12.19 1.81 -8.56
C SER A 47 -12.62 0.40 -8.96
N PHE A 48 -11.83 -0.62 -8.61
CA PHE A 48 -12.17 -2.02 -8.79
C PHE A 48 -13.35 -2.42 -7.89
N ASP A 49 -13.32 -2.06 -6.61
CA ASP A 49 -14.39 -2.36 -5.65
C ASP A 49 -15.74 -1.78 -6.09
N VAL A 50 -15.75 -0.54 -6.59
CA VAL A 50 -16.97 0.10 -7.12
C VAL A 50 -17.51 -0.66 -8.34
N GLN A 51 -16.64 -1.08 -9.26
CA GLN A 51 -17.05 -1.84 -10.45
C GLN A 51 -17.58 -3.22 -10.08
N TRP A 52 -16.93 -3.89 -9.13
CA TRP A 52 -17.39 -5.18 -8.62
C TRP A 52 -18.77 -5.04 -7.97
N ALA A 53 -18.94 -4.07 -7.07
CA ALA A 53 -20.20 -3.78 -6.42
C ALA A 53 -21.33 -3.44 -7.42
N ALA A 54 -21.02 -2.67 -8.47
CA ALA A 54 -21.98 -2.35 -9.52
C ALA A 54 -22.41 -3.59 -10.31
N ALA A 55 -21.47 -4.45 -10.71
CA ALA A 55 -21.78 -5.69 -11.41
C ALA A 55 -22.64 -6.63 -10.55
N CYS A 56 -22.35 -6.66 -9.25
CA CYS A 56 -23.14 -7.41 -8.27
C CYS A 56 -24.57 -6.88 -8.11
N ALA A 57 -24.74 -5.56 -8.06
CA ALA A 57 -26.07 -4.95 -8.03
C ALA A 57 -26.91 -5.36 -9.26
N THR A 58 -26.31 -5.36 -10.46
CA THR A 58 -26.99 -5.82 -11.68
C THR A 58 -27.38 -7.31 -11.63
N LEU A 59 -26.53 -8.17 -11.04
CA LEU A 59 -26.90 -9.59 -10.86
C LEU A 59 -28.05 -9.77 -9.88
N ALA A 60 -28.08 -8.99 -8.80
CA ALA A 60 -29.18 -9.00 -7.84
C ALA A 60 -30.50 -8.55 -8.49
N GLU A 61 -30.47 -7.49 -9.30
CA GLU A 61 -31.64 -6.98 -10.03
C GLU A 61 -32.20 -8.00 -11.04
N THR A 62 -31.33 -8.81 -11.64
CA THR A 62 -31.73 -9.83 -12.62
C THR A 62 -32.10 -11.18 -12.00
N GLY A 63 -32.03 -11.31 -10.67
CA GLY A 63 -32.31 -12.56 -9.96
C GLY A 63 -31.27 -13.66 -10.23
N ARG A 64 -30.09 -13.28 -10.73
CA ARG A 64 -28.98 -14.20 -11.06
C ARG A 64 -27.90 -14.23 -9.98
N SER A 65 -28.09 -13.50 -8.88
CA SER A 65 -27.27 -13.65 -7.68
C SER A 65 -27.45 -15.06 -7.11
N ASP A 66 -26.35 -15.63 -6.64
CA ASP A 66 -26.26 -16.89 -5.91
C ASP A 66 -26.83 -16.83 -4.48
N GLY A 67 -27.20 -15.63 -4.01
CA GLY A 67 -27.74 -15.42 -2.66
C GLY A 67 -26.67 -15.41 -1.56
N HIS A 68 -25.39 -15.40 -1.90
CA HIS A 68 -24.30 -15.28 -0.94
C HIS A 68 -24.09 -13.81 -0.51
N ALA A 69 -23.59 -13.63 0.71
CA ALA A 69 -23.24 -12.30 1.22
C ALA A 69 -22.10 -11.67 0.41
N GLU A 70 -21.22 -12.52 -0.11
CA GLU A 70 -20.20 -12.15 -1.09
C GLU A 70 -20.75 -12.51 -2.46
N CYS A 71 -20.95 -11.51 -3.31
CA CYS A 71 -21.46 -11.73 -4.65
C CYS A 71 -20.38 -12.37 -5.54
N GLU A 72 -20.72 -13.50 -6.15
CA GLU A 72 -19.91 -14.14 -7.17
C GLU A 72 -20.31 -13.67 -8.59
N LEU A 73 -19.36 -13.08 -9.30
CA LEU A 73 -19.57 -12.66 -10.69
C LEU A 73 -19.36 -13.82 -11.67
N PRO A 74 -20.12 -13.91 -12.78
CA PRO A 74 -19.83 -14.83 -13.86
C PRO A 74 -18.37 -14.70 -14.33
N PRO A 75 -17.69 -15.81 -14.69
CA PRO A 75 -16.25 -15.80 -15.00
C PRO A 75 -15.83 -14.78 -16.07
N ALA A 76 -16.69 -14.55 -17.07
CA ALA A 76 -16.44 -13.57 -18.12
C ALA A 76 -16.39 -12.12 -17.58
N GLU A 77 -17.30 -11.79 -16.65
CA GLU A 77 -17.42 -10.47 -16.05
C GLU A 77 -16.32 -10.23 -15.01
N ALA A 78 -16.10 -11.20 -14.11
CA ALA A 78 -14.98 -11.19 -13.17
C ALA A 78 -13.64 -11.03 -13.92
N GLY A 79 -13.43 -11.80 -14.98
CA GLY A 79 -12.23 -11.72 -15.82
C GLY A 79 -12.07 -10.36 -16.51
N ARG A 80 -13.17 -9.72 -16.92
CA ARG A 80 -13.14 -8.36 -17.49
C ARG A 80 -12.67 -7.34 -16.46
N ILE A 81 -13.27 -7.32 -15.27
CA ILE A 81 -12.95 -6.37 -14.20
C ILE A 81 -11.52 -6.60 -13.70
N ASN A 82 -11.10 -7.85 -13.51
CA ASN A 82 -9.72 -8.18 -13.12
C ASN A 82 -8.67 -7.68 -14.13
N ARG A 83 -8.94 -7.80 -15.45
CA ARG A 83 -8.05 -7.24 -16.47
C ARG A 83 -7.94 -5.72 -16.38
N LEU A 84 -9.02 -5.03 -16.06
CA LEU A 84 -9.00 -3.57 -15.87
C LEU A 84 -8.14 -3.18 -14.67
N LEU A 85 -8.25 -3.90 -13.54
CA LEU A 85 -7.38 -3.69 -12.39
C LEU A 85 -5.91 -3.91 -12.75
N GLN A 86 -5.57 -5.05 -13.37
CA GLN A 86 -4.20 -5.35 -13.78
C GLN A 86 -3.62 -4.28 -14.72
N GLN A 87 -4.43 -3.76 -15.65
CA GLN A 87 -4.00 -2.66 -16.52
C GLN A 87 -3.77 -1.36 -15.75
N ALA A 88 -4.61 -1.04 -14.77
CA ALA A 88 -4.45 0.15 -13.93
C ALA A 88 -3.18 0.05 -13.06
N GLU A 89 -2.93 -1.10 -12.43
CA GLU A 89 -1.72 -1.35 -11.64
C GLU A 89 -0.45 -1.25 -12.50
N GLN A 90 -0.47 -1.82 -13.71
CA GLN A 90 0.66 -1.72 -14.65
C GLN A 90 0.93 -0.27 -15.06
N ARG A 91 -0.11 0.55 -15.24
CA ARG A 91 0.06 2.00 -15.52
C ARG A 91 0.66 2.71 -14.33
N CYS A 92 0.19 2.44 -13.11
CA CYS A 92 0.77 2.99 -11.89
C CYS A 92 2.27 2.68 -11.76
N LEU A 93 2.66 1.44 -12.07
CA LEU A 93 4.06 1.02 -12.09
C LEU A 93 4.88 1.77 -13.16
N ALA A 94 4.36 1.89 -14.37
CA ALA A 94 5.04 2.58 -15.46
C ALA A 94 5.25 4.08 -15.15
N ASP A 95 4.22 4.73 -14.59
CA ASP A 95 4.27 6.16 -14.23
C ASP A 95 5.23 6.42 -13.08
N ALA A 96 5.30 5.51 -12.11
CA ALA A 96 6.26 5.58 -11.01
C ALA A 96 7.71 5.50 -11.54
N VAL A 97 8.00 4.56 -12.45
CA VAL A 97 9.32 4.43 -13.09
C VAL A 97 9.66 5.67 -13.93
N ALA A 98 8.70 6.18 -14.71
CA ALA A 98 8.91 7.38 -15.53
C ALA A 98 9.15 8.63 -14.69
N SER A 99 8.48 8.75 -13.53
CA SER A 99 8.65 9.86 -12.60
C SER A 99 9.99 9.79 -11.87
N ALA A 100 10.45 8.59 -11.50
CA ALA A 100 11.77 8.39 -10.90
C ALA A 100 12.91 8.76 -11.87
N ARG A 101 12.78 8.46 -13.18
CA ARG A 101 13.79 8.81 -14.20
C ARG A 101 13.91 10.32 -14.49
N ARG A 102 12.91 11.11 -14.12
CA ARG A 102 12.85 12.56 -14.37
C ARG A 102 13.37 13.40 -13.19
N ARG A 103 13.67 12.78 -12.06
CA ARG A 103 14.26 13.40 -10.87
C ARG A 103 15.76 13.13 -10.84
#